data_AF-A0A8H8T055-F1
#
_entry.id   AF-A0A8H8T055-F1
#
_cell.length_a   1.000
_cell.length_b   1.000
_cell.length_c   1.000
_cell.angle_alpha   90.00
_cell.angle_beta   90.00
_cell.angle_gamma   90.00
#
_symmetry.space_group_name_H-M   'P 1'
#
loop_
_entity.id
_entity.type
_entity.pdbx_description
1 polymer ?
#
loop_
_entity_poly.entity_id
_entity_poly.type
_entity_poly.pdbx_seq_one_letter_code
_entity_poly.pdbx_strand_id
1 'polypeptide(L)'
;MTTAVSKLSTIVVGRAFEDRSLSLLQSRLSMTLTRVGGPGDGGVDLQGWWWIPRQAAKHDTNDQRRGIRVIASCKALKSKLGPVHLRELEGAALVQQHSLAETSTTGIHTSELVAVMISLSGFTPASIKKAMASPIPFLLMHLPPHEPLPIPSTKQDEEATQTHSAPTSSESSSSSDSIGSMIWNPKLGGTNGLLGGCMEVRWALSQRQRQDEAGRPVLYWKGKKLEHWVPETQDGEIGKRFLGTC
;
A
#
# COMPACT_ATOMS: atom_id res chain seq x y z
N MET A 1 41.61 -2.02 -12.35
CA MET A 1 40.76 -3.02 -11.65
C MET A 1 39.35 -2.49 -11.64
N THR A 2 38.47 -3.06 -12.46
CA THR A 2 37.10 -2.60 -12.67
C THR A 2 36.19 -3.34 -11.69
N THR A 3 35.69 -2.67 -10.66
CA THR A 3 34.76 -3.24 -9.69
C THR A 3 33.41 -3.48 -10.37
N ALA A 4 33.03 -4.75 -10.51
CA ALA A 4 31.73 -5.13 -11.04
C ALA A 4 30.65 -4.78 -10.01
N VAL A 5 29.86 -3.74 -10.30
CA VAL A 5 28.64 -3.44 -9.55
C VAL A 5 27.66 -4.58 -9.78
N SER A 6 27.43 -5.41 -8.76
CA SER A 6 26.50 -6.54 -8.82
C SER A 6 25.08 -6.02 -9.02
N LYS A 7 24.46 -6.30 -10.18
CA LYS A 7 23.03 -6.09 -10.40
C LYS A 7 22.26 -6.93 -9.38
N LEU A 8 21.54 -6.29 -8.45
CA LEU A 8 20.56 -6.97 -7.61
C LEU A 8 19.59 -7.77 -8.49
N SER A 9 19.30 -9.01 -8.11
CA SER A 9 18.37 -9.85 -8.89
C SER A 9 16.98 -9.23 -8.88
N THR A 10 16.24 -9.40 -9.96
CA THR A 10 14.85 -8.90 -10.09
C THR A 10 13.93 -9.44 -8.99
N ILE A 11 14.21 -10.65 -8.50
CA ILE A 11 13.51 -11.27 -7.37
C ILE A 11 13.76 -10.48 -6.08
N VAL A 12 15.01 -10.13 -5.78
CA VAL A 12 15.35 -9.36 -4.57
C VAL A 12 14.72 -7.96 -4.63
N VAL A 13 14.76 -7.31 -5.80
CA VAL A 13 14.12 -5.99 -5.99
C VAL A 13 12.60 -6.08 -5.83
N GLY A 14 11.96 -7.08 -6.45
CA GLY A 14 10.53 -7.32 -6.31
C GLY A 14 10.13 -7.57 -4.86
N ARG A 15 10.87 -8.44 -4.17
CA ARG A 15 10.59 -8.76 -2.77
C ARG A 15 10.77 -7.55 -1.84
N ALA A 16 11.85 -6.79 -1.99
CA ALA A 16 12.04 -5.57 -1.22
C ALA A 16 10.91 -4.55 -1.46
N PHE A 17 10.37 -4.48 -2.68
CA PHE A 17 9.24 -3.63 -3.01
C PHE A 17 7.92 -4.12 -2.40
N GLU A 18 7.66 -5.43 -2.38
CA GLU A 18 6.53 -6.04 -1.66
C GLU A 18 6.59 -5.70 -0.17
N ASP A 19 7.74 -5.91 0.47
CA ASP A 19 7.94 -5.67 1.90
C ASP A 19 7.76 -4.19 2.25
N ARG A 20 8.28 -3.28 1.41
CA ARG A 20 8.05 -1.83 1.55
C ARG A 20 6.58 -1.46 1.42
N SER A 21 5.90 -2.01 0.41
CA SER A 21 4.48 -1.76 0.16
C SER A 21 3.63 -2.22 1.35
N LEU A 22 3.90 -3.43 1.85
CA LEU A 22 3.26 -4.00 3.02
C LEU A 22 3.42 -3.11 4.25
N SER A 23 4.67 -2.75 4.59
CA SER A 23 4.98 -1.88 5.74
C SER A 23 4.23 -0.54 5.68
N LEU A 24 4.20 0.09 4.51
CA LEU A 24 3.53 1.37 4.30
C LEU A 24 2.01 1.28 4.44
N LEU A 25 1.39 0.27 3.83
CA LEU A 25 -0.05 0.06 3.94
C LEU A 25 -0.47 -0.19 5.39
N GLN A 26 0.32 -0.98 6.12
CA GLN A 26 0.05 -1.29 7.51
C GLN A 26 0.23 -0.08 8.42
N SER A 27 1.35 0.64 8.29
CA SER A 27 1.68 1.76 9.19
C SER A 27 0.88 3.05 8.91
N ARG A 28 0.34 3.22 7.69
CA ARG A 28 -0.25 4.52 7.28
C ARG A 28 -1.70 4.46 6.87
N LEU A 29 -2.17 3.33 6.34
CA LEU A 29 -3.52 3.25 5.77
C LEU A 29 -4.46 2.37 6.60
N SER A 30 -4.10 2.03 7.84
CA SER A 30 -4.98 1.24 8.73
C SER A 30 -5.32 -0.12 8.12
N MET A 31 -4.34 -0.77 7.51
CA MET A 31 -4.51 -2.10 6.93
C MET A 31 -3.82 -3.16 7.77
N THR A 32 -4.41 -4.35 7.84
CA THR A 32 -3.75 -5.56 8.36
C THR A 32 -3.61 -6.52 7.20
N LEU A 33 -2.41 -6.62 6.64
CA LEU A 33 -2.12 -7.41 5.44
C LEU A 33 -1.08 -8.48 5.73
N THR A 34 -1.10 -9.53 4.91
CA THR A 34 -0.12 -10.60 4.89
C THR A 34 0.32 -10.83 3.46
N ARG A 35 1.58 -11.21 3.28
CA ARG A 35 2.11 -11.58 1.98
C ARG A 35 1.70 -13.02 1.65
N VAL A 36 1.18 -13.24 0.46
CA VAL A 36 0.65 -14.55 0.02
C VAL A 36 1.19 -15.04 -1.32
N GLY A 37 2.15 -14.30 -1.90
CA GLY A 37 2.71 -14.60 -3.21
C GLY A 37 3.21 -16.05 -3.37
N GLY A 38 2.83 -16.70 -4.48
CA GLY A 38 3.17 -18.07 -4.84
C GLY A 38 2.55 -18.54 -6.17
N PRO A 39 2.99 -19.66 -6.74
CA PRO A 39 2.41 -20.17 -7.99
C PRO A 39 0.89 -20.35 -7.90
N GLY A 40 0.13 -19.76 -8.83
CA GLY A 40 -1.34 -19.88 -8.90
C GLY A 40 -2.14 -18.85 -8.10
N ASP A 41 -1.48 -17.86 -7.48
CA ASP A 41 -2.10 -16.76 -6.71
C ASP A 41 -2.78 -15.68 -7.57
N GLY A 42 -2.82 -15.83 -8.90
CA GLY A 42 -3.37 -14.84 -9.83
C GLY A 42 -2.60 -13.53 -9.86
N GLY A 43 -1.37 -13.49 -9.36
CA GLY A 43 -0.54 -12.28 -9.23
C GLY A 43 -0.87 -11.43 -8.00
N VAL A 44 -1.53 -12.01 -6.99
CA VAL A 44 -1.81 -11.36 -5.70
C VAL A 44 -0.62 -11.52 -4.77
N ASP A 45 0.04 -10.41 -4.48
CA ASP A 45 1.24 -10.39 -3.64
C ASP A 45 0.88 -10.24 -2.15
N LEU A 46 -0.16 -9.44 -1.84
CA LEU A 46 -0.64 -9.17 -0.48
C LEU A 46 -2.15 -9.38 -0.37
N GLN A 47 -2.63 -9.87 0.79
CA GLN A 47 -4.05 -9.92 1.11
C GLN A 47 -4.32 -9.58 2.57
N GLY A 48 -5.52 -9.07 2.87
CA GLY A 48 -5.80 -8.63 4.21
C GLY A 48 -7.13 -7.90 4.41
N TRP A 49 -7.10 -6.97 5.36
CA TRP A 49 -8.22 -6.10 5.71
C TRP A 49 -7.80 -4.63 5.71
N TRP A 50 -8.70 -3.76 5.28
CA TRP A 50 -8.62 -2.32 5.47
C TRP A 50 -9.65 -1.86 6.49
N TRP A 51 -9.19 -1.29 7.59
CA TRP A 51 -10.02 -0.86 8.72
C TRP A 51 -10.46 0.60 8.57
N ILE A 52 -11.66 0.78 8.06
CA ILE A 52 -12.24 2.10 7.81
C ILE A 52 -13.46 2.35 8.70
N PRO A 53 -13.85 3.60 8.97
CA PRO A 53 -15.09 3.86 9.69
C PRO A 53 -16.31 3.37 8.92
N ARG A 54 -17.35 2.94 9.63
CA ARG A 54 -18.65 2.61 9.04
C ARG A 54 -19.29 3.86 8.44
N GLN A 55 -19.98 3.73 7.31
CA GLN A 55 -20.66 4.85 6.65
C GLN A 55 -21.70 5.54 7.55
N ALA A 56 -22.41 4.76 8.37
CA ALA A 56 -23.39 5.27 9.34
C ALA A 56 -22.74 5.95 10.57
N ALA A 57 -21.43 5.83 10.78
CA ALA A 57 -20.77 6.40 11.94
C ALA A 57 -20.79 7.94 11.88
N LYS A 58 -21.21 8.57 12.99
CA LYS A 58 -21.19 10.03 13.20
C LYS A 58 -19.80 10.54 13.60
N HIS A 59 -19.03 9.68 14.25
CA HIS A 59 -17.67 9.96 14.75
C HIS A 59 -16.73 8.84 14.31
N ASP A 60 -15.45 9.19 14.14
CA ASP A 60 -14.38 8.22 13.99
C ASP A 60 -13.98 7.73 15.38
N THR A 61 -14.61 6.65 15.83
CA THR A 61 -14.20 5.92 17.04
C THR A 61 -13.80 4.50 16.64
N ASN A 62 -12.84 3.92 17.37
CA ASN A 62 -12.28 2.60 17.04
C ASN A 62 -13.37 1.52 16.96
N ASP A 63 -14.37 1.56 17.85
CA ASP A 63 -15.50 0.60 17.89
C ASP A 63 -16.43 0.69 16.67
N GLN A 64 -16.30 1.74 15.87
CA GLN A 64 -17.10 1.98 14.66
C GLN A 64 -16.34 1.67 13.37
N ARG A 65 -15.18 1.00 13.46
CA ARG A 65 -14.43 0.54 12.31
C ARG A 65 -15.02 -0.77 11.74
N ARG A 66 -14.90 -0.94 10.42
CA ARG A 66 -15.22 -2.17 9.69
C ARG A 66 -14.02 -2.59 8.86
N GLY A 67 -13.86 -3.91 8.67
CA GLY A 67 -12.85 -4.46 7.78
C GLY A 67 -13.40 -4.64 6.37
N ILE A 68 -12.75 -4.02 5.37
CA ILE A 68 -12.95 -4.31 3.95
C ILE A 68 -11.87 -5.29 3.51
N ARG A 69 -12.21 -6.32 2.73
CA ARG A 69 -11.22 -7.26 2.17
C ARG A 69 -10.31 -6.55 1.18
N VAL A 70 -9.00 -6.80 1.30
CA VAL A 70 -7.98 -6.25 0.41
C VAL A 70 -7.27 -7.39 -0.28
N ILE A 71 -7.10 -7.26 -1.60
CA ILE A 71 -6.01 -7.93 -2.32
C ILE A 71 -5.17 -6.89 -3.04
N ALA A 72 -3.87 -7.12 -3.08
CA ALA A 72 -2.94 -6.21 -3.72
C ALA A 72 -1.94 -6.94 -4.61
N SER A 73 -1.59 -6.29 -5.72
CA SER A 73 -0.40 -6.64 -6.50
C SER A 73 0.63 -5.52 -6.44
N CYS A 74 1.89 -5.90 -6.25
CA CYS A 74 3.05 -5.04 -6.17
C CYS A 74 3.93 -5.26 -7.40
N LYS A 75 4.19 -4.21 -8.19
CA LYS A 75 5.04 -4.32 -9.38
C LYS A 75 6.19 -3.31 -9.35
N ALA A 76 7.41 -3.86 -9.22
CA ALA A 76 8.67 -3.11 -9.22
C ALA A 76 9.29 -2.99 -10.62
N LEU A 77 8.49 -2.57 -11.62
CA LEU A 77 8.99 -2.34 -12.98
C LEU A 77 9.67 -0.98 -13.09
N LYS A 78 10.67 -0.87 -13.98
CA LYS A 78 11.32 0.41 -14.33
C LYS A 78 10.44 1.32 -15.19
N SER A 79 9.43 0.74 -15.84
CA SER A 79 8.49 1.46 -16.69
C SER A 79 7.12 1.54 -16.03
N LYS A 80 6.33 2.54 -16.42
CA LYS A 80 4.94 2.70 -15.99
C LYS A 80 4.13 1.43 -16.30
N LEU A 81 3.30 1.01 -15.36
CA LEU A 81 2.47 -0.18 -15.55
C LEU A 81 1.43 0.04 -16.64
N GLY A 82 1.37 -0.90 -17.59
CA GLY A 82 0.34 -1.02 -18.62
C GLY A 82 -0.92 -1.74 -18.11
N PRO A 83 -2.03 -1.70 -18.89
CA PRO A 83 -3.34 -2.16 -18.45
C PRO A 83 -3.48 -3.68 -18.31
N VAL A 84 -2.49 -4.46 -18.77
CA VAL A 84 -2.45 -5.92 -18.62
C VAL A 84 -2.52 -6.32 -17.15
N HIS A 85 -1.62 -5.78 -16.32
CA HIS A 85 -1.56 -6.10 -14.89
C HIS A 85 -2.86 -5.74 -14.15
N LEU A 86 -3.56 -4.69 -14.60
CA LEU A 86 -4.84 -4.29 -14.01
C LEU A 86 -5.95 -5.27 -14.37
N ARG A 87 -5.93 -5.85 -15.58
CA ARG A 87 -6.88 -6.91 -15.98
C ARG A 87 -6.64 -8.20 -15.20
N GLU A 88 -5.38 -8.55 -14.98
CA GLU A 88 -5.01 -9.74 -14.20
C GLU A 88 -5.53 -9.62 -12.76
N LEU A 89 -5.22 -8.50 -12.07
CA LEU A 89 -5.72 -8.27 -10.71
C LEU A 89 -7.26 -8.12 -10.67
N GLU A 90 -7.87 -7.50 -11.67
CA GLU A 90 -9.34 -7.43 -11.79
C GLU A 90 -9.96 -8.83 -11.88
N GLY A 91 -9.38 -9.74 -12.67
CA GLY A 91 -9.81 -11.13 -12.76
C GLY A 91 -9.69 -11.85 -11.41
N ALA A 92 -8.54 -11.73 -10.73
CA ALA A 92 -8.34 -12.32 -9.40
C ALA A 92 -9.36 -11.81 -8.37
N ALA A 93 -9.61 -10.50 -8.36
CA ALA A 93 -10.61 -9.88 -7.48
C ALA A 93 -12.03 -10.41 -7.73
N LEU A 94 -12.43 -10.54 -9.01
CA LEU A 94 -13.76 -11.06 -9.37
C LEU A 94 -13.93 -12.52 -8.93
N VAL A 95 -12.91 -13.36 -9.13
CA VAL A 95 -12.91 -14.75 -8.66
C VAL A 95 -13.10 -14.79 -7.14
N GLN A 96 -12.35 -14.00 -6.40
CA GLN A 96 -12.45 -13.98 -4.94
C GLN A 96 -13.78 -13.41 -4.43
N GLN A 97 -14.35 -12.41 -5.10
CA GLN A 97 -15.69 -11.92 -4.79
C GLN A 97 -16.75 -13.02 -4.95
N HIS A 98 -16.62 -13.86 -5.98
CA HIS A 98 -17.51 -14.99 -6.19
C HIS A 98 -17.39 -16.05 -5.08
N SER A 99 -16.16 -16.46 -4.74
CA SER A 99 -15.93 -17.44 -3.67
C SER A 99 -16.44 -16.96 -2.30
N LEU A 100 -16.31 -15.66 -2.01
CA LEU A 100 -16.83 -15.06 -0.77
C LEU A 100 -18.37 -15.00 -0.74
N ALA A 101 -19.00 -14.80 -1.90
CA ALA A 101 -20.46 -14.81 -2.01
C ALA A 101 -21.04 -16.21 -1.77
N GLU A 102 -20.41 -17.26 -2.30
CA GLU A 102 -20.83 -18.65 -2.09
C GLU A 102 -20.77 -19.09 -0.62
N THR A 103 -19.82 -18.56 0.15
CA THR A 103 -19.65 -18.89 1.57
C THR A 103 -20.68 -18.15 2.46
N SER A 104 -21.32 -17.10 1.94
CA SER A 104 -22.25 -16.26 2.70
C SER A 104 -23.68 -16.79 2.59
N THR A 105 -24.05 -17.75 3.46
CA THR A 105 -25.38 -18.39 3.51
C THR A 105 -26.55 -17.46 3.84
N THR A 106 -26.32 -16.17 4.11
CA THR A 106 -27.35 -15.17 4.45
C THR A 106 -27.47 -14.02 3.42
N GLY A 107 -27.29 -14.30 2.13
CA GLY A 107 -27.99 -13.64 1.00
C GLY A 107 -27.87 -12.13 0.73
N ILE A 108 -27.18 -11.30 1.52
CA ILE A 108 -27.23 -9.82 1.35
C ILE A 108 -25.85 -9.13 1.34
N HIS A 109 -24.74 -9.83 1.57
CA HIS A 109 -23.43 -9.18 1.56
C HIS A 109 -22.76 -9.31 0.19
N THR A 110 -22.76 -8.22 -0.58
CA THR A 110 -21.74 -8.05 -1.62
C THR A 110 -20.38 -8.11 -0.92
N SER A 111 -19.49 -8.96 -1.42
CA SER A 111 -18.13 -9.04 -0.90
C SER A 111 -17.46 -7.67 -1.02
N GLU A 112 -17.35 -6.99 0.13
CA GLU A 112 -16.68 -5.70 0.27
C GLU A 112 -15.19 -5.91 0.08
N LEU A 113 -14.77 -5.97 -1.18
CA LEU A 113 -13.40 -6.19 -1.61
C LEU A 113 -12.88 -4.99 -2.39
N VAL A 114 -11.63 -4.63 -2.12
CA VAL A 114 -10.86 -3.65 -2.89
C VAL A 114 -9.63 -4.31 -3.50
N ALA A 115 -9.43 -4.06 -4.79
CA ALA A 115 -8.20 -4.40 -5.50
C ALA A 115 -7.22 -3.22 -5.42
N VAL A 116 -6.01 -3.47 -4.94
CA VAL A 116 -4.96 -2.46 -4.78
C VAL A 116 -3.80 -2.77 -5.72
N MET A 117 -3.54 -1.89 -6.68
CA MET A 117 -2.38 -2.01 -7.56
C MET A 117 -1.31 -1.02 -7.13
N ILE A 118 -0.12 -1.51 -6.83
CA ILE A 118 1.01 -0.73 -6.31
C ILE A 118 2.15 -0.79 -7.31
N SER A 119 2.60 0.37 -7.77
CA SER A 119 3.61 0.51 -8.81
C SER A 119 4.80 1.31 -8.33
N LEU A 120 6.01 0.82 -8.60
CA LEU A 120 7.25 1.56 -8.38
C LEU A 120 7.40 2.76 -9.32
N SER A 121 6.97 2.62 -10.58
CA SER A 121 7.17 3.62 -11.64
C SER A 121 5.88 4.33 -12.06
N GLY A 122 4.79 4.13 -11.32
CA GLY A 122 3.47 4.68 -11.61
C GLY A 122 2.74 3.96 -12.76
N PHE A 123 1.78 4.67 -13.37
CA PHE A 123 0.80 4.09 -14.29
C PHE A 123 0.76 4.80 -15.63
N THR A 124 0.54 4.05 -16.70
CA THR A 124 0.21 4.63 -18.00
C THR A 124 -1.22 5.22 -17.99
N PRO A 125 -1.53 6.20 -18.86
CA PRO A 125 -2.90 6.71 -18.99
C PRO A 125 -3.92 5.61 -19.31
N ALA A 126 -3.54 4.62 -20.11
CA ALA A 126 -4.40 3.47 -20.44
C ALA A 126 -4.73 2.62 -19.20
N SER A 127 -3.76 2.43 -18.29
CA SER A 127 -3.99 1.72 -17.01
C SER A 127 -4.93 2.47 -16.09
N ILE A 128 -4.75 3.79 -15.97
CA ILE A 128 -5.64 4.63 -15.16
C ILE A 128 -7.06 4.57 -15.75
N LYS A 129 -7.21 4.73 -17.06
CA LYS A 129 -8.51 4.62 -17.74
C LYS A 129 -9.17 3.26 -17.51
N LYS A 130 -8.40 2.17 -17.58
CA LYS A 130 -8.90 0.81 -17.29
C LYS A 130 -9.39 0.68 -15.84
N ALA A 131 -8.61 1.14 -14.86
CA ALA A 131 -9.02 1.08 -13.45
C ALA A 131 -10.26 1.94 -13.17
N MET A 132 -10.34 3.12 -13.78
CA MET A 132 -11.51 4.01 -13.66
C MET A 132 -12.78 3.40 -14.26
N ALA A 133 -12.65 2.63 -15.34
CA ALA A 133 -13.76 1.92 -15.99
C ALA A 133 -14.06 0.55 -15.37
N SER A 134 -13.27 0.11 -14.38
CA SER A 134 -13.42 -1.21 -13.76
C SER A 134 -14.74 -1.30 -12.97
N PRO A 135 -15.45 -2.44 -13.01
CA PRO A 135 -16.66 -2.63 -12.22
C PRO A 135 -16.37 -2.88 -10.74
N ILE A 136 -15.12 -3.22 -10.38
CA ILE A 136 -14.73 -3.49 -8.99
C ILE A 136 -14.09 -2.26 -8.33
N PRO A 137 -14.14 -2.13 -7.00
CA PRO A 137 -13.42 -1.08 -6.28
C PRO A 137 -11.90 -1.21 -6.47
N PHE A 138 -11.27 -0.17 -7.03
CA PHE A 138 -9.83 -0.14 -7.30
C PHE A 138 -9.14 1.02 -6.59
N LEU A 139 -7.96 0.72 -6.03
CA LEU A 139 -6.99 1.68 -5.53
C LEU A 139 -5.68 1.53 -6.31
N LEU A 140 -5.19 2.62 -6.89
CA LEU A 140 -3.89 2.71 -7.55
C LEU A 140 -2.94 3.51 -6.68
N MET A 141 -1.76 2.97 -6.44
CA MET A 141 -0.73 3.62 -5.64
C MET A 141 0.60 3.64 -6.39
N HIS A 142 1.21 4.82 -6.47
CA HIS A 142 2.57 4.98 -6.95
C HIS A 142 3.49 5.20 -5.76
N LEU A 143 4.46 4.30 -5.60
CA LEU A 143 5.47 4.37 -4.56
C LEU A 143 6.84 4.53 -5.23
N PRO A 144 7.33 5.77 -5.44
CA PRO A 144 8.60 5.99 -6.13
C PRO A 144 9.76 5.30 -5.38
N PRO A 145 10.88 5.02 -6.08
CA PRO A 145 12.10 4.56 -5.44
C PRO A 145 12.54 5.51 -4.32
N HIS A 146 13.25 5.00 -3.33
CA HIS A 146 14.02 5.87 -2.45
C HIS A 146 15.05 6.60 -3.31
N GLU A 147 15.04 7.94 -3.30
CA GLU A 147 16.14 8.69 -3.91
C GLU A 147 17.45 8.22 -3.26
N PRO A 148 18.46 7.81 -4.04
CA PRO A 148 19.78 7.63 -3.48
C PRO A 148 20.25 9.01 -2.99
N LEU A 149 20.62 9.08 -1.71
CA LEU A 149 21.25 10.27 -1.14
C LEU A 149 22.32 10.79 -2.11
N PRO A 150 22.43 12.11 -2.35
CA PRO A 150 23.53 12.64 -3.14
C PRO A 150 24.84 12.23 -2.46
N ILE A 151 25.59 11.36 -3.13
CA ILE A 151 26.94 10.99 -2.71
C ILE A 151 27.75 12.29 -2.73
N PRO A 152 28.28 12.78 -1.60
CA PRO A 152 29.18 13.92 -1.64
C PRO A 152 30.36 13.51 -2.51
N SER A 153 30.57 14.25 -3.59
CA SER A 153 31.72 14.09 -4.46
C SER A 153 32.98 14.25 -3.62
N THR A 154 33.66 13.15 -3.39
CA THR A 154 34.95 13.08 -2.71
C THR A 154 35.95 13.98 -3.44
N LYS A 155 36.21 15.17 -2.89
CA LYS A 155 37.52 15.80 -3.04
C LYS A 155 38.41 15.13 -2.00
N GLN A 156 39.40 14.36 -2.47
CA GLN A 156 40.60 14.04 -1.70
C GLN A 156 41.21 15.39 -1.23
N ASP A 157 41.61 15.57 0.01
CA ASP A 157 42.78 14.95 0.63
C ASP A 157 42.68 14.84 2.17
N GLU A 158 43.62 14.03 2.69
CA GLU A 158 43.90 13.51 4.04
C GLU A 158 44.04 14.61 5.12
N GLU A 159 43.85 14.39 6.44
CA GLU A 159 44.70 13.58 7.32
C GLU A 159 44.09 13.46 8.75
N ALA A 160 44.61 12.53 9.54
CA ALA A 160 44.01 11.85 10.69
C ALA A 160 43.88 12.63 12.03
N THR A 161 43.00 12.15 12.93
CA THR A 161 43.35 11.61 14.27
C THR A 161 42.12 11.03 14.97
N GLN A 162 42.27 9.81 15.50
CA GLN A 162 41.27 9.01 16.24
C GLN A 162 41.05 9.53 17.67
N THR A 163 39.83 9.39 18.20
CA THR A 163 39.61 9.07 19.63
C THR A 163 38.23 8.47 19.88
N HIS A 164 38.21 7.50 20.79
CA HIS A 164 37.12 6.58 21.13
C HIS A 164 35.93 7.23 21.87
N SER A 165 34.70 6.82 21.57
CA SER A 165 33.64 6.54 22.57
C SER A 165 32.53 5.65 21.97
N ALA A 166 31.99 4.74 22.77
CA ALA A 166 31.00 3.72 22.42
C ALA A 166 29.53 4.22 22.58
N PRO A 167 28.52 3.34 22.42
CA PRO A 167 27.47 3.45 21.42
C PRO A 167 26.27 4.26 21.91
N THR A 168 25.98 5.39 21.25
CA THR A 168 24.68 6.03 21.38
C THR A 168 23.75 5.39 20.37
N SER A 169 22.67 4.78 20.87
CA SER A 169 21.55 4.26 20.10
C SER A 169 20.99 5.33 19.17
N SER A 170 21.52 5.38 17.94
CA SER A 170 20.94 6.16 16.85
C SER A 170 19.83 5.32 16.25
N GLU A 171 18.61 5.53 16.75
CA GLU A 171 17.40 5.24 15.99
C GLU A 171 17.50 6.00 14.67
N SER A 172 17.95 5.30 13.63
CA SER A 172 18.07 5.81 12.27
C SER A 172 16.66 5.97 11.70
N SER A 173 16.06 7.12 12.04
CA SER A 173 14.82 7.60 11.48
C SER A 173 14.99 7.95 9.99
N SER A 174 13.93 7.65 9.23
CA SER A 174 13.63 8.07 7.85
C SER A 174 14.14 7.19 6.70
N SER A 175 13.65 5.94 6.63
CA SER A 175 13.35 5.39 5.29
C SER A 175 12.29 6.30 4.65
N SER A 176 12.59 6.90 3.50
CA SER A 176 11.65 7.80 2.84
C SER A 176 10.44 7.03 2.28
N ASP A 177 9.42 6.86 3.12
CA ASP A 177 8.12 6.26 2.80
C ASP A 177 7.26 7.20 1.94
N SER A 178 7.86 7.82 0.92
CA SER A 178 7.18 8.76 0.04
C SER A 178 6.18 8.00 -0.82
N ILE A 179 4.92 8.42 -0.77
CA ILE A 179 3.85 7.97 -1.66
C ILE A 179 3.80 9.02 -2.76
N GLY A 180 4.06 8.64 -4.01
CA GLY A 180 4.06 9.57 -5.14
C GLY A 180 2.65 9.94 -5.59
N SER A 181 1.71 8.99 -5.57
CA SER A 181 0.30 9.26 -5.80
C SER A 181 -0.60 8.15 -5.27
N MET A 182 -1.84 8.50 -4.96
CA MET A 182 -2.90 7.58 -4.59
C MET A 182 -4.19 7.99 -5.30
N ILE A 183 -4.77 7.08 -6.08
CA ILE A 183 -5.92 7.33 -6.94
C ILE A 183 -6.89 6.17 -6.80
N TRP A 184 -8.18 6.44 -6.68
CA TRP A 184 -9.21 5.40 -6.66
C TRP A 184 -10.29 5.63 -7.71
N ASN A 185 -10.97 4.56 -8.09
CA ASN A 185 -12.08 4.65 -9.04
C ASN A 185 -13.41 4.99 -8.35
N PRO A 186 -14.47 5.34 -9.12
CA PRO A 186 -15.79 5.64 -8.56
C PRO A 186 -16.44 4.48 -7.80
N LYS A 187 -16.08 3.23 -8.13
CA LYS A 187 -16.58 2.04 -7.41
C LYS A 187 -16.00 1.94 -6.00
N LEU A 188 -14.82 2.48 -5.75
CA LEU A 188 -14.27 2.63 -4.41
C LEU A 188 -14.74 3.93 -3.75
N GLY A 189 -14.38 5.08 -4.31
CA GLY A 189 -14.52 6.39 -3.65
C GLY A 189 -15.77 7.20 -4.00
N GLY A 190 -16.60 6.77 -4.95
CA GLY A 190 -17.82 7.51 -5.34
C GLY A 190 -18.92 7.45 -4.28
N THR A 191 -19.94 8.31 -4.41
CA THR A 191 -21.10 8.36 -3.50
C THR A 191 -21.86 7.03 -3.44
N ASN A 192 -21.92 6.31 -4.56
CA ASN A 192 -22.48 4.96 -4.67
C ASN A 192 -21.39 3.86 -4.66
N GLY A 193 -20.15 4.23 -4.33
CA GLY A 193 -19.02 3.32 -4.20
C GLY A 193 -18.92 2.72 -2.81
N LEU A 194 -17.96 1.82 -2.63
CA LEU A 194 -17.73 1.08 -1.39
C LEU A 194 -17.47 1.98 -0.16
N LEU A 195 -16.91 3.17 -0.37
CA LEU A 195 -16.63 4.15 0.68
C LEU A 195 -17.71 5.23 0.79
N GLY A 196 -18.74 5.18 -0.06
CA GLY A 196 -19.89 6.09 -0.01
C GLY A 196 -19.54 7.57 -0.15
N GLY A 197 -18.47 7.92 -0.86
CA GLY A 197 -18.00 9.29 -1.00
C GLY A 197 -17.48 9.92 0.30
N CYS A 198 -17.33 9.14 1.37
CA CYS A 198 -16.98 9.66 2.68
C CYS A 198 -15.47 9.79 2.91
N MET A 199 -14.65 9.17 2.05
CA MET A 199 -13.20 9.17 2.20
C MET A 199 -12.53 10.08 1.18
N GLU A 200 -11.52 10.82 1.63
CA GLU A 200 -10.72 11.73 0.82
C GLU A 200 -9.23 11.52 1.10
N VAL A 201 -8.39 11.73 0.08
CA VAL A 201 -6.94 11.85 0.24
C VAL A 201 -6.57 13.31 0.13
N ARG A 202 -5.87 13.84 1.11
CA ARG A 202 -5.33 15.21 1.07
C ARG A 202 -3.82 15.18 1.25
N TRP A 203 -3.11 16.01 0.49
CA TRP A 203 -1.66 16.12 0.61
C TRP A 203 -1.31 17.07 1.75
N ALA A 204 -0.72 16.56 2.82
CA ALA A 204 -0.20 17.38 3.90
C ALA A 204 1.25 17.77 3.57
N LEU A 205 1.49 19.08 3.45
CA LEU A 205 2.84 19.64 3.33
C LEU A 205 3.45 19.70 4.73
N SER A 206 4.67 19.20 4.90
CA SER A 206 5.42 19.38 6.15
C SER A 206 5.73 20.86 6.34
N GLN A 207 5.25 21.46 7.43
CA GLN A 207 5.56 22.85 7.79
C GLN A 207 6.99 23.04 8.34
N ARG A 208 7.78 21.97 8.46
CA ARG A 208 9.20 22.09 8.81
C ARG A 208 10.02 22.27 7.55
N GLN A 209 10.63 23.45 7.49
CA GLN A 209 11.58 23.99 6.52
C GLN A 209 12.86 23.12 6.41
N ARG A 210 12.72 21.85 6.02
CA ARG A 210 13.78 21.03 5.41
C ARG A 210 13.32 20.77 3.98
N GLN A 211 14.16 21.16 3.02
CA GLN A 211 13.83 21.21 1.59
C GLN A 211 13.43 19.87 0.93
N ASP A 212 13.45 18.75 1.66
CA ASP A 212 13.31 17.41 1.08
C ASP A 212 12.15 16.56 1.62
N GLU A 213 11.28 17.09 2.49
CA GLU A 213 10.07 16.34 2.88
C GLU A 213 8.95 16.53 1.86
N ALA A 214 8.96 15.69 0.83
CA ALA A 214 7.83 15.52 -0.08
C ALA A 214 6.54 15.34 0.74
N GLY A 215 5.48 16.08 0.37
CA GLY A 215 4.20 16.02 1.08
C GLY A 215 3.68 14.58 1.18
N ARG A 216 2.92 14.29 2.24
CA ARG A 216 2.39 12.94 2.50
C ARG A 216 0.88 12.88 2.29
N PRO A 217 0.33 11.80 1.72
CA PRO A 217 -1.11 11.61 1.72
C PRO A 217 -1.60 11.38 3.15
N VAL A 218 -2.66 12.08 3.49
CA VAL A 218 -3.42 11.90 4.73
C VAL A 218 -4.84 11.54 4.35
N LEU A 219 -5.35 10.47 4.95
CA LEU A 219 -6.73 10.07 4.77
C LEU A 219 -7.64 10.96 5.63
N TYR A 220 -8.76 11.37 5.06
CA TYR A 220 -9.83 12.07 5.74
C TYR A 220 -11.13 11.27 5.59
N TRP A 221 -11.93 11.25 6.63
CA TRP A 221 -13.28 10.68 6.64
C TRP A 221 -14.29 11.74 7.05
N LYS A 222 -15.23 12.03 6.15
CA LYS A 222 -16.25 13.09 6.31
C LYS A 222 -15.62 14.43 6.74
N GLY A 223 -14.52 14.79 6.08
CA GLY A 223 -13.79 16.04 6.33
C GLY A 223 -12.90 16.06 7.58
N LYS A 224 -12.85 14.99 8.38
CA LYS A 224 -11.95 14.87 9.55
C LYS A 224 -10.76 13.99 9.22
N LYS A 225 -9.57 14.34 9.71
CA LYS A 225 -8.38 13.51 9.55
C LYS A 225 -8.66 12.15 10.17
N LEU A 226 -8.42 11.10 9.38
CA LEU A 226 -8.57 9.72 9.82
C LEU A 226 -7.31 9.34 10.60
N GLU A 227 -7.46 8.98 11.86
CA GLU A 227 -6.33 8.46 12.62
C GLU A 227 -6.04 7.02 12.22
N HIS A 228 -4.75 6.69 12.26
CA HIS A 228 -4.30 5.33 12.04
C HIS A 228 -4.82 4.43 13.16
N TRP A 229 -5.39 3.30 12.79
CA TRP A 229 -5.88 2.31 13.73
C TRP A 229 -5.96 0.94 13.06
N VAL A 230 -5.53 -0.09 13.79
CA VAL A 230 -5.74 -1.49 13.46
C VAL A 230 -6.20 -2.18 14.75
N PRO A 231 -7.05 -3.23 14.67
CA PRO A 231 -7.45 -3.95 15.87
C PRO A 231 -6.23 -4.59 16.52
N GLU A 232 -6.13 -4.49 17.85
CA GLU A 232 -5.20 -5.29 18.62
C GLU A 232 -5.50 -6.75 18.34
N THR A 233 -4.54 -7.44 17.74
CA THR A 233 -4.69 -8.84 17.43
C THR A 233 -4.19 -9.61 18.65
N GLN A 234 -4.97 -10.52 19.22
CA GLN A 234 -4.36 -11.57 20.04
C GLN A 234 -3.45 -12.37 19.09
N ASP A 235 -2.15 -12.39 19.39
CA ASP A 235 -1.13 -13.04 18.57
C ASP A 235 -1.60 -14.44 18.11
N GLY A 236 -1.74 -14.64 16.79
CA GLY A 236 -2.08 -15.94 16.19
C GLY A 236 -3.41 -16.07 15.44
N GLU A 237 -4.32 -15.08 15.50
CA GLU A 237 -5.63 -15.20 14.81
C GLU A 237 -5.69 -14.66 13.36
N ILE A 238 -4.75 -13.80 12.96
CA ILE A 238 -4.68 -13.25 11.59
C ILE A 238 -4.69 -14.41 10.59
N GLY A 239 -3.76 -15.37 10.70
CA GLY A 239 -3.67 -16.51 9.79
C GLY A 239 -4.92 -17.40 9.74
N LYS A 240 -5.65 -17.54 10.87
CA LYS A 240 -6.84 -18.39 10.98
C LYS A 240 -8.10 -17.78 10.38
N ARG A 241 -8.17 -16.45 10.22
CA ARG A 241 -9.29 -15.75 9.52
C ARG A 241 -9.05 -15.58 8.01
N PHE A 242 -7.83 -15.84 7.52
CA PHE A 242 -7.48 -15.75 6.10
C PHE A 242 -7.67 -17.06 5.34
N LEU A 243 -7.46 -18.18 6.02
CA LEU A 243 -7.81 -19.51 5.54
C LEU A 243 -9.19 -19.81 6.10
N GLY A 244 -10.25 -19.65 5.30
CA GLY A 244 -11.49 -20.34 5.62
C GLY A 244 -11.13 -21.78 5.94
N THR A 245 -11.48 -22.24 7.14
CA THR A 245 -11.33 -23.64 7.53
C THR A 245 -11.91 -24.50 6.41
N CYS A 246 -11.04 -25.22 5.71
CA CYS A 246 -11.42 -26.41 4.97
C CYS A 246 -11.94 -27.47 5.96
#